data_AF-A0A0F5FLW8-F1
#
_entry.id   AF-A0A0F5FLW8-F1
#
_cell.length_a   1.000
_cell.length_b   1.000
_cell.length_c   1.000
_cell.angle_alpha   90.00
_cell.angle_beta   90.00
_cell.angle_gamma   90.00
#
_symmetry.space_group_name_H-M   'P 1'
#
loop_
_entity.id
_entity.type
_entity.pdbx_description
1 polymer ?
#
loop_
_entity_poly.entity_id
_entity_poly.type
_entity_poly.pdbx_seq_one_letter_code
_entity_poly.pdbx_strand_id
1 'polypeptide(L)'
;MWAAAQEAEAFLVSGTTPVDRVAALTPNPTTPGLAVGTRELALRDCATVVNRLGSLEMLYRPEAERQAMAEACLEMASSITAEMPNYSYGWYVGAAAAAALKDWTEMNDRLWRSQVSGPTEQWIAMERVALSERYVDKLDARALAAEDADLRMIVVSSRGIRALARSYVSRPQFRERVTGIVESMPSRDQRRFLFVLNEHLAATR
;
A
#
# COMPACT_ATOMS: atom_id res chain seq x y z
N MET A 1 6.88 21.96 -25.96
CA MET A 1 7.57 20.69 -26.27
C MET A 1 8.13 19.99 -25.02
N TRP A 2 8.56 20.73 -23.99
CA TRP A 2 9.09 20.16 -22.74
C TRP A 2 8.07 19.32 -21.93
N ALA A 3 6.83 19.79 -21.76
CA ALA A 3 5.79 19.05 -21.05
C ALA A 3 5.45 17.69 -21.72
N ALA A 4 5.34 17.67 -23.06
CA ALA A 4 5.07 16.42 -23.79
C ALA A 4 6.22 15.40 -23.66
N ALA A 5 7.47 15.85 -23.53
CA ALA A 5 8.61 14.98 -23.29
C ALA A 5 8.58 14.38 -21.88
N GLN A 6 8.28 15.17 -20.84
CA GLN A 6 8.10 14.67 -19.45
C GLN A 6 6.95 13.66 -19.33
N GLU A 7 5.84 13.89 -20.02
CA GLU A 7 4.73 12.93 -20.04
C GLU A 7 5.15 11.63 -20.74
N ALA A 8 5.81 11.73 -21.89
CA ALA A 8 6.20 10.58 -22.68
C ALA A 8 7.29 9.74 -22.01
N GLU A 9 8.16 10.34 -21.18
CA GLU A 9 9.23 9.65 -20.48
C GLU A 9 8.71 8.52 -19.58
N ALA A 10 7.61 8.73 -18.86
CA ALA A 10 6.98 7.69 -18.05
C ALA A 10 6.41 6.51 -18.88
N PHE A 11 6.09 6.74 -20.16
CA PHE A 11 5.57 5.72 -21.08
C PHE A 11 6.64 5.09 -21.98
N LEU A 12 7.76 5.77 -22.21
CA LEU A 12 8.80 5.42 -23.19
C LEU A 12 10.12 4.99 -22.57
N VAL A 13 10.35 5.23 -21.26
CA VAL A 13 11.57 4.80 -20.58
C VAL A 13 11.51 3.29 -20.29
N SER A 14 12.43 2.59 -20.96
CA SER A 14 12.78 1.17 -20.96
C SER A 14 12.19 0.32 -19.83
N GLY A 15 11.22 -0.53 -20.18
CA GLY A 15 10.80 -1.64 -19.34
C GLY A 15 9.39 -2.14 -19.67
N THR A 16 9.24 -3.44 -19.96
CA THR A 16 7.91 -4.05 -20.09
C THR A 16 7.28 -4.33 -18.73
N THR A 17 8.08 -4.35 -17.66
CA THR A 17 7.63 -4.61 -16.28
C THR A 17 7.73 -3.35 -15.42
N PRO A 18 6.94 -3.26 -14.33
CA PRO A 18 7.10 -2.22 -13.32
C PRO A 18 8.51 -2.13 -12.73
N VAL A 19 9.19 -3.27 -12.55
CA VAL A 19 10.54 -3.33 -12.00
C VAL A 19 11.52 -2.67 -12.96
N ASP A 20 11.48 -3.02 -14.25
CA ASP A 20 12.37 -2.42 -15.24
C ASP A 20 12.16 -0.90 -15.37
N ARG A 21 10.90 -0.45 -15.34
CA ARG A 21 10.58 0.99 -15.40
C ARG A 21 11.11 1.75 -14.19
N VAL A 22 10.95 1.21 -12.98
CA VAL A 22 11.51 1.85 -11.76
C VAL A 22 13.05 1.80 -11.76
N ALA A 23 13.65 0.68 -12.20
CA ALA A 23 15.09 0.55 -12.30
C ALA A 23 15.69 1.59 -13.28
N ALA A 24 15.02 1.83 -14.40
CA ALA A 24 15.43 2.83 -15.38
C ALA A 24 15.33 4.27 -14.87
N LEU A 25 14.43 4.55 -13.91
CA LEU A 25 14.28 5.85 -13.26
C LEU A 25 15.23 6.05 -12.06
N THR A 26 15.88 4.99 -11.59
CA THR A 26 16.76 5.05 -10.41
C THR A 26 18.00 5.95 -10.59
N PRO A 27 18.68 6.00 -11.76
CA PRO A 27 19.85 6.87 -11.93
C PRO A 27 19.52 8.37 -11.88
N ASN A 28 18.29 8.75 -12.23
CA ASN A 28 17.79 10.12 -12.18
C ASN A 28 16.30 10.06 -11.82
N PRO A 29 15.93 10.04 -10.52
CA PRO A 29 14.54 10.04 -10.11
C PRO A 29 13.88 11.38 -10.53
N THR A 30 13.38 11.43 -11.74
CA THR A 30 12.64 12.59 -12.24
C THR A 30 11.23 12.57 -11.67
N THR A 31 10.71 13.73 -11.30
CA THR A 31 9.28 13.89 -11.01
C THR A 31 8.48 13.34 -12.20
N PRO A 32 7.54 12.39 -11.99
CA PRO A 32 6.69 11.92 -13.07
C PRO A 32 6.01 13.10 -13.75
N GLY A 33 5.62 12.92 -15.02
CA GLY A 33 4.88 13.92 -15.79
C GLY A 33 3.79 14.62 -14.99
N LEU A 34 3.52 15.89 -15.33
CA LEU A 34 2.59 16.75 -14.60
C LEU A 34 1.15 16.21 -14.59
N ALA A 35 0.77 15.36 -15.54
CA ALA A 35 -0.53 14.74 -15.59
C ALA A 35 -0.75 13.76 -14.42
N VAL A 36 -1.92 13.86 -13.79
CA VAL A 36 -2.33 12.98 -12.68
C VAL A 36 -2.25 11.50 -13.06
N GLY A 37 -2.63 11.15 -14.30
CA GLY A 37 -2.55 9.76 -14.79
C GLY A 37 -1.12 9.23 -14.86
N THR A 38 -0.15 10.09 -15.20
CA THR A 38 1.27 9.75 -15.27
C THR A 38 1.84 9.53 -13.87
N ARG A 39 1.48 10.39 -12.92
CA ARG A 39 1.83 10.24 -11.49
C ARG A 39 1.24 8.97 -10.90
N GLU A 40 -0.02 8.66 -11.21
CA GLU A 40 -0.66 7.43 -10.73
C GLU A 40 0.02 6.18 -11.29
N LEU A 41 0.36 6.16 -12.59
CA LEU A 41 1.07 5.04 -13.21
C LEU A 41 2.43 4.80 -12.53
N ALA A 42 3.22 5.86 -12.35
CA ALA A 42 4.53 5.76 -11.72
C ALA A 42 4.43 5.26 -10.27
N LEU A 43 3.43 5.72 -9.50
CA LEU A 43 3.17 5.22 -8.15
C LEU A 43 2.69 3.77 -8.13
N ARG A 44 1.93 3.30 -9.13
CA ARG A 44 1.55 1.89 -9.24
C ARG A 44 2.76 1.00 -9.53
N ASP A 45 3.70 1.50 -10.31
CA ASP A 45 4.95 0.78 -10.55
C ASP A 45 5.80 0.70 -9.29
N CYS A 46 5.96 1.83 -8.61
CA CYS A 46 6.61 1.88 -7.32
C CYS A 46 5.97 0.95 -6.29
N ALA A 47 4.64 0.99 -6.14
CA ALA A 47 3.90 0.09 -5.26
C ALA A 47 4.16 -1.38 -5.60
N THR A 48 4.27 -1.73 -6.90
CA THR A 48 4.59 -3.10 -7.31
C THR A 48 5.97 -3.51 -6.82
N VAL A 49 6.97 -2.65 -7.01
CA VAL A 49 8.36 -2.90 -6.57
C VAL A 49 8.43 -3.04 -5.05
N VAL A 50 7.99 -2.03 -4.30
CA VAL A 50 8.23 -1.97 -2.84
C VAL A 50 7.34 -2.94 -2.05
N ASN A 51 6.16 -3.31 -2.56
CA ASN A 51 5.34 -4.32 -1.89
C ASN A 51 5.77 -5.76 -2.19
N ARG A 52 6.53 -5.99 -3.27
CA ARG A 52 6.90 -7.32 -3.77
C ARG A 52 8.42 -7.52 -3.86
N LEU A 53 9.16 -7.03 -2.87
CA LEU A 53 10.61 -7.23 -2.76
C LEU A 53 11.04 -8.71 -2.77
N GLY A 54 10.13 -9.62 -2.37
CA GLY A 54 10.34 -11.07 -2.41
C GLY A 54 9.90 -11.76 -3.72
N SER A 55 9.50 -11.01 -4.75
CA SER A 55 9.23 -11.59 -6.07
C SER A 55 10.51 -12.13 -6.71
N LEU A 56 10.41 -13.16 -7.55
CA LEU A 56 11.57 -13.73 -8.24
C LEU A 56 12.37 -12.66 -8.97
N GLU A 57 11.69 -11.78 -9.70
CA GLU A 57 12.30 -10.65 -10.43
C GLU A 57 13.14 -9.75 -9.51
N MET A 58 12.64 -9.42 -8.32
CA MET A 58 13.39 -8.63 -7.33
C MET A 58 14.53 -9.43 -6.68
N LEU A 59 14.34 -10.72 -6.43
CA LEU A 59 15.37 -11.57 -5.81
C LEU A 59 16.61 -11.76 -6.69
N TYR A 60 16.49 -11.62 -8.01
CA TYR A 60 17.63 -11.64 -8.94
C TYR A 60 18.41 -10.31 -8.98
N ARG A 61 17.94 -9.26 -8.31
CA ARG A 61 18.60 -7.94 -8.27
C ARG A 61 19.52 -7.82 -7.05
N PRO A 62 20.71 -7.21 -7.19
CA PRO A 62 21.58 -6.89 -6.06
C PRO A 62 20.85 -6.08 -4.97
N GLU A 63 21.24 -6.26 -3.71
CA GLU A 63 20.66 -5.50 -2.58
C GLU A 63 20.75 -3.98 -2.78
N ALA A 64 21.90 -3.49 -3.27
CA ALA A 64 22.10 -2.08 -3.57
C ALA A 64 21.12 -1.54 -4.62
N GLU A 65 20.80 -2.33 -5.66
CA GLU A 65 19.83 -1.94 -6.68
C GLU A 65 18.41 -1.89 -6.10
N ARG A 66 18.03 -2.90 -5.30
CA ARG A 66 16.73 -2.92 -4.61
C ARG A 66 16.55 -1.74 -3.67
N GLN A 67 17.61 -1.37 -2.94
CA GLN A 67 17.61 -0.21 -2.05
C GLN A 67 17.46 1.10 -2.84
N ALA A 68 18.24 1.28 -3.91
CA ALA A 68 18.17 2.47 -4.74
C ALA A 68 16.78 2.65 -5.40
N MET A 69 16.13 1.54 -5.81
CA MET A 69 14.75 1.58 -6.29
C MET A 69 13.75 2.01 -5.21
N ALA A 70 13.91 1.54 -3.98
CA ALA A 70 13.06 1.95 -2.86
C ALA A 70 13.27 3.44 -2.51
N GLU A 71 14.51 3.93 -2.54
CA GLU A 71 14.86 5.35 -2.38
C GLU A 71 14.19 6.21 -3.47
N ALA A 72 14.30 5.81 -4.74
CA ALA A 72 13.65 6.50 -5.86
C ALA A 72 12.11 6.55 -5.69
N CYS A 73 11.49 5.46 -5.24
CA CYS A 73 10.06 5.43 -4.98
C CYS A 73 9.65 6.30 -3.78
N LEU A 74 10.47 6.38 -2.75
CA LEU A 74 10.25 7.27 -1.61
C LEU A 74 10.33 8.73 -2.04
N GLU A 75 11.34 9.09 -2.83
CA GLU A 75 11.50 10.45 -3.37
C GLU A 75 10.31 10.84 -4.26
N MET A 76 9.90 9.97 -5.18
CA MET A 76 8.75 10.19 -6.04
C MET A 76 7.46 10.39 -5.25
N ALA A 77 7.19 9.52 -4.27
CA ALA A 77 6.03 9.68 -3.39
C ALA A 77 6.09 10.98 -2.60
N SER A 78 7.27 11.38 -2.11
CA SER A 78 7.48 12.65 -1.40
C SER A 78 7.20 13.86 -2.28
N SER A 79 7.74 13.88 -3.50
CA SER A 79 7.50 14.97 -4.47
C SER A 79 6.01 15.11 -4.80
N ILE A 80 5.32 13.99 -5.10
CA ILE A 80 3.89 14.02 -5.42
C ILE A 80 3.07 14.50 -4.22
N THR A 81 3.34 14.00 -3.02
CA THR A 81 2.57 14.37 -1.82
C THR A 81 2.87 15.78 -1.30
N ALA A 82 4.02 16.36 -1.64
CA ALA A 82 4.29 17.77 -1.40
C ALA A 82 3.40 18.68 -2.26
N GLU A 83 3.14 18.29 -3.52
CA GLU A 83 2.26 19.02 -4.43
C GLU A 83 0.77 18.69 -4.23
N MET A 84 0.47 17.45 -3.86
CA MET A 84 -0.89 16.92 -3.67
C MET A 84 -1.04 16.29 -2.27
N PRO A 85 -1.11 17.09 -1.19
CA PRO A 85 -1.11 16.55 0.18
C PRO A 85 -2.32 15.69 0.54
N ASN A 86 -3.42 15.80 -0.21
CA ASN A 86 -4.62 14.99 -0.06
C ASN A 86 -4.57 13.66 -0.86
N TYR A 87 -3.47 13.37 -1.55
CA TYR A 87 -3.36 12.16 -2.35
C TYR A 87 -2.93 10.95 -1.52
N SER A 88 -3.93 10.26 -0.97
CA SER A 88 -3.75 9.11 -0.06
C SER A 88 -2.85 8.01 -0.60
N TYR A 89 -2.92 7.74 -1.91
CA TYR A 89 -2.12 6.69 -2.52
C TYR A 89 -0.63 7.04 -2.55
N GLY A 90 -0.27 8.29 -2.81
CA GLY A 90 1.12 8.76 -2.74
C GLY A 90 1.72 8.56 -1.34
N TRP A 91 0.95 8.88 -0.29
CA TRP A 91 1.37 8.62 1.08
C TRP A 91 1.57 7.12 1.36
N TYR A 92 0.64 6.27 0.89
CA TYR A 92 0.77 4.83 1.04
C TYR A 92 2.03 4.28 0.35
N VAL A 93 2.29 4.67 -0.89
CA VAL A 93 3.48 4.21 -1.64
C VAL A 93 4.76 4.65 -0.93
N GLY A 94 4.80 5.89 -0.42
CA GLY A 94 5.92 6.35 0.39
C GLY A 94 6.08 5.54 1.68
N ALA A 95 4.99 5.15 2.34
CA ALA A 95 5.06 4.28 3.53
C ALA A 95 5.66 2.91 3.20
N ALA A 96 5.23 2.30 2.09
CA ALA A 96 5.75 1.01 1.64
C ALA A 96 7.23 1.11 1.23
N ALA A 97 7.65 2.21 0.61
CA ALA A 97 9.05 2.50 0.29
C ALA A 97 9.90 2.69 1.56
N ALA A 98 9.42 3.47 2.54
CA ALA A 98 10.08 3.62 3.83
C ALA A 98 10.23 2.27 4.56
N ALA A 99 9.20 1.41 4.51
CA ALA A 99 9.26 0.06 5.06
C ALA A 99 10.32 -0.80 4.37
N ALA A 100 10.47 -0.69 3.04
CA ALA A 100 11.51 -1.37 2.28
C ALA A 100 12.92 -0.96 2.73
N LEU A 101 13.08 0.32 3.09
CA LEU A 101 14.31 0.90 3.64
C LEU A 101 14.47 0.69 5.15
N LYS A 102 13.50 0.02 5.80
CA LYS A 102 13.43 -0.18 7.26
C LYS A 102 13.39 1.11 8.06
N ASP A 103 12.95 2.21 7.45
CA ASP A 103 12.66 3.47 8.13
C ASP A 103 11.24 3.41 8.72
N TRP A 104 11.15 2.85 9.93
CA TRP A 104 9.88 2.65 10.60
C TRP A 104 9.23 3.96 11.02
N THR A 105 10.00 4.99 11.34
CA THR A 105 9.45 6.29 11.73
C THR A 105 8.71 6.92 10.55
N GLU A 106 9.35 6.95 9.37
CA GLU A 106 8.74 7.48 8.17
C GLU A 106 7.58 6.61 7.67
N MET A 107 7.70 5.27 7.76
CA MET A 107 6.61 4.36 7.45
C MET A 107 5.34 4.67 8.26
N ASN A 108 5.48 4.84 9.58
CA ASN A 108 4.36 5.12 10.47
C ASN A 108 3.71 6.48 10.19
N ASP A 109 4.51 7.53 9.96
CA ASP A 109 3.96 8.86 9.63
C ASP A 109 3.18 8.84 8.33
N ARG A 110 3.71 8.17 7.31
CA ARG A 110 3.06 8.06 6.00
C ARG A 110 1.82 7.17 6.00
N LEU A 111 1.82 6.07 6.77
CA LEU A 111 0.61 5.25 6.96
C LEU A 111 -0.53 6.08 7.55
N TRP A 112 -0.23 6.85 8.60
CA TRP A 112 -1.21 7.75 9.19
C TRP A 112 -1.68 8.83 8.20
N ARG A 113 -0.76 9.51 7.50
CA ARG A 113 -1.11 10.51 6.48
C ARG A 113 -1.98 9.95 5.37
N SER A 114 -1.66 8.75 4.89
CA SER A 114 -2.46 8.05 3.89
C SER A 114 -3.88 7.82 4.39
N GLN A 115 -4.03 7.35 5.64
CA GLN A 115 -5.36 7.11 6.20
C GLN A 115 -6.17 8.40 6.37
N VAL A 116 -5.58 9.47 6.92
CA VAL A 116 -6.33 10.73 7.17
C VAL A 116 -6.67 11.48 5.88
N SER A 117 -5.87 11.33 4.82
CA SER A 117 -6.13 11.94 3.52
C SER A 117 -7.12 11.15 2.65
N GLY A 118 -7.27 9.85 2.89
CA GLY A 118 -8.20 8.97 2.18
C GLY A 118 -8.86 7.93 3.09
N PRO A 119 -9.69 8.35 4.07
CA PRO A 119 -10.25 7.45 5.08
C PRO A 119 -11.34 6.52 4.55
N THR A 120 -11.91 6.84 3.38
CA THR A 120 -13.00 6.08 2.75
C THR A 120 -12.58 5.36 1.47
N GLU A 121 -11.30 5.48 1.07
CA GLU A 121 -10.76 4.83 -0.12
C GLU A 121 -10.45 3.37 0.18
N GLN A 122 -11.48 2.54 0.10
CA GLN A 122 -11.41 1.12 0.49
C GLN A 122 -10.27 0.33 -0.16
N TRP A 123 -9.97 0.61 -1.43
CA TRP A 123 -8.90 -0.07 -2.13
C TRP A 123 -7.52 0.26 -1.51
N ILE A 124 -7.29 1.51 -1.09
CA ILE A 124 -6.05 1.92 -0.40
C ILE A 124 -6.03 1.39 1.03
N ALA A 125 -7.15 1.40 1.74
CA ALA A 125 -7.23 0.83 3.08
C ALA A 125 -6.82 -0.65 3.12
N MET A 126 -7.21 -1.43 2.09
CA MET A 126 -6.76 -2.82 1.97
C MET A 126 -5.24 -2.93 1.80
N GLU A 127 -4.63 -2.02 1.04
CA GLU A 127 -3.18 -1.96 0.84
C GLU A 127 -2.45 -1.52 2.13
N ARG A 128 -3.00 -0.54 2.87
CA ARG A 128 -2.49 -0.10 4.18
C ARG A 128 -2.51 -1.24 5.19
N VAL A 129 -3.64 -1.94 5.35
CA VAL A 129 -3.75 -3.12 6.24
C VAL A 129 -2.76 -4.21 5.83
N ALA A 130 -2.57 -4.45 4.53
CA ALA A 130 -1.60 -5.46 4.09
C ALA A 130 -0.15 -5.10 4.46
N LEU A 131 0.22 -3.82 4.37
CA LEU A 131 1.53 -3.33 4.78
C LEU A 131 1.69 -3.34 6.30
N SER A 132 0.73 -2.79 7.03
CA SER A 132 0.73 -2.71 8.49
C SER A 132 0.82 -4.08 9.14
N GLU A 133 0.05 -5.06 8.68
CA GLU A 133 0.10 -6.43 9.20
C GLU A 133 1.43 -7.14 8.93
N ARG A 134 2.15 -6.77 7.85
CA ARG A 134 3.49 -7.30 7.56
C ARG A 134 4.51 -6.83 8.59
N TYR A 135 4.32 -5.63 9.13
CA TYR A 135 5.23 -4.95 10.04
C TYR A 135 4.54 -4.52 11.34
N VAL A 136 3.61 -5.34 11.84
CA VAL A 136 2.73 -4.98 12.97
C VAL A 136 3.54 -4.67 14.24
N ASP A 137 4.68 -5.34 14.43
CA ASP A 137 5.61 -5.14 15.54
C ASP A 137 6.43 -3.84 15.41
N LYS A 138 6.32 -3.13 14.28
CA LYS A 138 6.97 -1.84 14.00
C LYS A 138 5.99 -0.68 14.01
N LEU A 139 4.69 -0.92 14.21
CA LEU A 139 3.69 0.14 14.23
C LEU A 139 3.75 0.94 15.53
N ASP A 140 3.67 2.27 15.40
CA ASP A 140 3.39 3.14 16.53
C ASP A 140 1.88 3.20 16.83
N ALA A 141 1.52 3.82 17.96
CA ALA A 141 0.12 3.91 18.37
C ALA A 141 -0.77 4.63 17.35
N ARG A 142 -0.23 5.58 16.58
CA ARG A 142 -0.98 6.39 15.61
C ARG A 142 -1.26 5.59 14.34
N ALA A 143 -0.26 4.88 13.81
CA ALA A 143 -0.44 4.00 12.67
C ALA A 143 -1.33 2.80 13.01
N LEU A 144 -1.22 2.26 14.23
CA LEU A 144 -2.09 1.20 14.73
C LEU A 144 -3.55 1.66 14.76
N ALA A 145 -3.83 2.86 15.29
CA ALA A 145 -5.17 3.43 15.32
C ALA A 145 -5.72 3.72 13.92
N ALA A 146 -4.86 4.18 12.99
CA ALA A 146 -5.22 4.38 11.59
C ALA A 146 -5.63 3.06 10.91
N GLU A 147 -4.86 1.99 11.12
CA GLU A 147 -5.19 0.67 10.62
C GLU A 147 -6.49 0.12 11.23
N ASP A 148 -6.73 0.31 12.52
CA ASP A 148 -7.99 -0.08 13.14
C ASP A 148 -9.19 0.64 12.51
N ALA A 149 -9.02 1.89 12.07
CA ALA A 149 -10.04 2.61 11.31
C ALA A 149 -10.26 2.00 9.92
N ASP A 150 -9.18 1.61 9.23
CA ASP A 150 -9.26 0.90 7.95
C ASP A 150 -9.96 -0.45 8.08
N LEU A 151 -9.66 -1.24 9.11
CA LEU A 151 -10.29 -2.52 9.37
C LEU A 151 -11.79 -2.39 9.58
N ARG A 152 -12.24 -1.39 10.36
CA ARG A 152 -13.67 -1.10 10.53
C ARG A 152 -14.35 -0.75 9.21
N MET A 153 -13.69 0.06 8.38
CA MET A 153 -14.22 0.42 7.06
C MET A 153 -14.28 -0.79 6.10
N ILE A 154 -13.28 -1.67 6.15
CA ILE A 154 -13.23 -2.90 5.36
C ILE A 154 -14.37 -3.85 5.76
N VAL A 155 -14.67 -4.01 7.05
CA VAL A 155 -15.77 -4.84 7.55
C VAL A 155 -17.13 -4.39 6.99
N VAL A 156 -17.37 -3.08 6.89
CA VAL A 156 -18.65 -2.56 6.38
C VAL A 156 -18.75 -2.57 4.85
N SER A 157 -17.66 -2.80 4.13
CA SER A 157 -17.67 -2.93 2.67
C SER A 157 -17.98 -4.36 2.20
N SER A 158 -18.81 -4.50 1.16
CA SER A 158 -19.11 -5.79 0.53
C SER A 158 -17.88 -6.47 -0.10
N ARG A 159 -16.99 -5.68 -0.73
CA ARG A 159 -15.73 -6.22 -1.28
C ARG A 159 -14.71 -6.46 -0.18
N GLY A 160 -14.65 -5.53 0.79
CA GLY A 160 -13.67 -5.55 1.88
C GLY A 160 -13.86 -6.75 2.80
N ILE A 161 -15.09 -6.99 3.24
CA ILE A 161 -15.41 -8.06 4.18
C ILE A 161 -15.03 -9.46 3.67
N ARG A 162 -15.14 -9.70 2.36
CA ARG A 162 -14.71 -10.96 1.73
C ARG A 162 -13.20 -11.10 1.73
N ALA A 163 -12.46 -10.02 1.47
CA ALA A 163 -10.99 -10.04 1.54
C ALA A 163 -10.49 -10.20 2.98
N LEU A 164 -11.18 -9.58 3.94
CA LEU A 164 -10.88 -9.70 5.37
C LEU A 164 -11.14 -11.12 5.88
N ALA A 165 -12.25 -11.77 5.48
CA ALA A 165 -12.53 -13.15 5.83
C ALA A 165 -11.44 -14.12 5.32
N ARG A 166 -10.97 -13.96 4.07
CA ARG A 166 -9.85 -14.74 3.55
C ARG A 166 -8.57 -14.53 4.35
N SER A 167 -8.28 -13.28 4.70
CA SER A 167 -7.13 -12.92 5.52
C SER A 167 -7.19 -13.51 6.92
N TYR A 168 -8.37 -13.48 7.55
CA TYR A 168 -8.62 -14.04 8.88
C TYR A 168 -8.33 -15.55 8.92
N VAL A 169 -8.74 -16.28 7.88
CA VAL A 169 -8.48 -17.73 7.79
C VAL A 169 -6.99 -18.00 7.55
N SER A 170 -6.37 -17.29 6.60
CA SER A 170 -4.98 -17.54 6.17
C SER A 170 -3.90 -17.07 7.15
N ARG A 171 -4.21 -16.15 8.07
CA ARG A 171 -3.22 -15.53 8.98
C ARG A 171 -3.64 -15.67 10.44
N PRO A 172 -3.22 -16.73 11.15
CA PRO A 172 -3.62 -16.96 12.55
C PRO A 172 -3.32 -15.80 13.50
N GLN A 173 -2.16 -15.16 13.35
CA GLN A 173 -1.73 -14.02 14.17
C GLN A 173 -2.61 -12.77 14.00
N PHE A 174 -3.33 -12.64 12.88
CA PHE A 174 -4.20 -11.50 12.60
C PHE A 174 -5.60 -11.66 13.22
N ARG A 175 -5.96 -12.88 13.64
CA ARG A 175 -7.33 -13.21 14.08
C ARG A 175 -7.75 -12.46 15.32
N GLU A 176 -6.88 -12.43 16.34
CA GLU A 176 -7.20 -11.81 17.63
C GLU A 176 -7.58 -10.33 17.45
N ARG A 177 -6.79 -9.61 16.65
CA ARG A 177 -7.03 -8.19 16.38
C ARG A 177 -8.32 -7.95 15.60
N VAL A 178 -8.56 -8.71 14.54
CA VAL A 178 -9.81 -8.61 13.76
C VAL A 178 -11.01 -8.96 14.64
N THR A 179 -10.91 -9.99 15.48
CA THR A 179 -11.95 -10.37 16.43
C THR A 179 -12.25 -9.21 17.37
N GLY A 180 -11.24 -8.63 18.03
CA GLY A 180 -11.44 -7.50 18.95
C GLY A 180 -12.09 -6.28 18.29
N ILE A 181 -11.70 -5.96 17.05
CA ILE A 181 -12.31 -4.86 16.29
C ILE A 181 -13.76 -5.18 15.94
N VAL A 182 -14.05 -6.37 15.42
CA VAL A 182 -15.39 -6.76 15.01
C VAL A 182 -16.32 -6.83 16.22
N GLU A 183 -15.87 -7.36 17.36
CA GLU A 183 -16.64 -7.41 18.61
C GLU A 183 -16.98 -6.01 19.15
N SER A 184 -16.15 -5.00 18.87
CA SER A 184 -16.44 -3.61 19.21
C SER A 184 -17.42 -2.92 18.26
N MET A 185 -17.80 -3.56 17.14
CA MET A 185 -18.72 -3.00 16.13
C MET A 185 -20.18 -3.34 16.44
N PRO A 186 -21.16 -2.66 15.83
CA PRO A 186 -22.58 -3.00 16.00
C PRO A 186 -22.88 -4.47 15.65
N SER A 187 -23.84 -5.09 16.35
CA SER A 187 -24.16 -6.52 16.18
C SER A 187 -24.58 -6.88 14.74
N ARG A 188 -25.08 -5.90 13.96
CA ARG A 188 -25.37 -6.08 12.53
C ARG A 188 -24.09 -6.42 11.75
N ASP A 189 -23.02 -5.69 11.99
CA ASP A 189 -21.75 -5.84 11.27
C ASP A 189 -21.01 -7.10 11.74
N GLN A 190 -21.09 -7.42 13.05
CA GLN A 190 -20.62 -8.70 13.59
C GLN A 190 -21.26 -9.90 12.87
N ARG A 191 -22.60 -9.94 12.82
CA ARG A 191 -23.33 -11.02 12.13
C ARG A 191 -22.97 -11.10 10.66
N ARG A 192 -22.80 -9.96 10.00
CA ARG A 192 -22.39 -9.89 8.59
C ARG A 192 -21.00 -10.48 8.38
N PHE A 193 -20.03 -10.15 9.25
CA PHE A 193 -18.69 -10.72 9.18
C PHE A 193 -18.71 -12.24 9.38
N LEU A 194 -19.42 -12.72 10.41
CA LEU A 194 -19.57 -14.16 10.67
C LEU A 194 -20.22 -14.90 9.51
N PHE A 195 -21.26 -14.33 8.89
CA PHE A 195 -21.89 -14.91 7.71
C PHE A 195 -20.88 -15.10 6.57
N VAL A 196 -20.13 -14.04 6.22
CA VAL A 196 -19.13 -14.08 5.14
C VAL A 196 -17.97 -15.03 5.47
N LEU A 197 -17.53 -15.07 6.73
CA LEU A 197 -16.49 -15.99 7.20
C LEU A 197 -16.93 -17.45 7.05
N ASN A 198 -18.16 -17.77 7.46
CA ASN A 198 -18.72 -19.12 7.34
C ASN A 198 -18.89 -19.53 5.88
N GLU A 199 -19.36 -18.63 5.00
CA GLU A 199 -19.39 -18.88 3.55
C GLU A 199 -17.99 -19.24 3.02
N HIS A 200 -16.96 -18.48 3.42
CA HIS A 200 -15.59 -18.74 2.98
C HIS A 200 -15.05 -20.08 3.49
N LEU A 201 -15.29 -20.42 4.76
CA LEU A 201 -14.89 -21.69 5.36
C LEU A 201 -15.61 -22.90 4.73
N ALA A 202 -16.85 -22.73 4.27
CA ALA A 202 -17.57 -23.79 3.57
C ALA A 202 -17.01 -24.02 2.15
N ALA A 203 -16.55 -22.96 1.48
CA ALA A 203 -15.99 -23.05 0.13
C ALA A 203 -14.54 -23.59 0.08
N THR A 204 -13.83 -23.64 1.21
CA THR A 204 -12.45 -24.14 1.31
C THR A 204 -12.35 -25.55 1.90
N ARG A 205 -13.48 -26.19 2.20
CA ARG A 205 -13.59 -27.61 2.58
C ARG A 205 -13.78 -28.47 1.34
#